data_AF-A0AAD4CZF5-F1
#
_entry.id   AF-A0AAD4CZF5-F1
#
_cell.length_a   1.000
_cell.length_b   1.000
_cell.length_c   1.000
_cell.angle_alpha   90.00
_cell.angle_beta   90.00
_cell.angle_gamma   90.00
#
_symmetry.space_group_name_H-M   'P 1'
#
loop_
_entity.id
_entity.type
_entity.pdbx_description
1 polymer ?
#
loop_
_entity_poly.entity_id
_entity_poly.type
_entity_poly.pdbx_seq_one_letter_code
_entity_poly.pdbx_strand_id
1 'polypeptide(L)'
;PWHNKDNDRRLYGARVRNTMTGKEFNVKAKGVINATGPFTDGIRKLDDPTIQSIVSPSAGVHIILPDYYSPGNMGLLDHGTSGGRVIFFLPWQGNTIAGTTNSATDVTPNPMATEEENNWILGG
;
A
#
# COMPACT_ATOMS: atom_id res chain seq x y z
N PRO A 1 7.30 28.67 -5.66
CA PRO A 1 7.24 27.45 -6.51
C PRO A 1 8.28 26.42 -6.01
N TRP A 2 7.86 25.20 -5.70
CA TRP A 2 8.60 24.20 -4.90
C TRP A 2 9.66 23.40 -5.67
N HIS A 3 10.29 24.01 -6.65
CA HIS A 3 11.22 23.29 -7.51
C HIS A 3 12.65 23.61 -7.05
N ASN A 4 13.26 22.66 -6.35
CA ASN A 4 14.72 22.57 -6.27
C ASN A 4 15.25 22.12 -7.64
N LYS A 5 14.99 22.94 -8.67
CA LYS A 5 15.39 22.74 -10.05
C LYS A 5 16.53 23.69 -10.38
N ASP A 6 17.59 23.18 -10.99
CA ASP A 6 18.66 24.03 -11.52
C ASP A 6 18.20 24.77 -12.78
N ASN A 7 19.09 25.55 -13.39
CA ASN A 7 18.79 26.31 -14.61
C ASN A 7 18.39 25.40 -15.79
N ASP A 8 18.74 24.11 -15.74
CA ASP A 8 18.39 23.09 -16.73
C ASP A 8 17.13 22.30 -16.35
N ARG A 9 16.35 22.79 -15.37
CA ARG A 9 15.12 22.18 -14.83
C ARG A 9 15.33 20.81 -14.18
N ARG A 10 16.54 20.46 -13.75
CA ARG A 10 16.85 19.18 -13.07
C ARG A 10 16.71 19.29 -11.57
N LEU A 11 16.08 18.29 -10.95
CA LEU A 11 15.97 18.22 -9.49
C LEU A 11 17.36 18.07 -8.85
N TYR A 12 17.73 18.98 -7.94
CA TYR A 12 18.99 18.95 -7.18
C TYR A 12 18.80 18.66 -5.69
N GLY A 13 17.60 18.29 -5.25
CA GLY A 13 17.31 18.05 -3.84
C GLY A 13 15.84 18.13 -3.50
N ALA A 14 15.53 18.17 -2.20
CA ALA A 14 14.17 18.28 -1.66
C ALA A 14 14.15 19.10 -0.37
N ARG A 15 13.02 19.76 -0.08
CA ARG A 15 12.72 20.28 1.26
C ARG A 15 11.93 19.21 2.00
N VAL A 16 12.40 18.84 3.20
CA VAL A 16 11.81 17.78 4.01
C VAL A 16 11.35 18.33 5.34
N ARG A 17 10.32 17.71 5.92
CA ARG A 17 9.83 18.00 7.26
C ARG A 17 10.08 16.78 8.15
N ASN A 18 10.77 16.98 9.27
CA ASN A 18 10.87 15.96 10.30
C ASN A 18 9.50 15.83 11.00
N THR A 19 8.87 14.66 10.91
CA THR A 19 7.51 14.43 11.42
C THR A 19 7.43 14.35 12.96
N MET A 20 8.55 14.13 13.65
CA MET A 20 8.59 14.09 15.12
C MET A 20 8.76 15.49 15.75
N THR A 21 9.48 16.38 15.07
CA THR A 21 9.85 17.71 15.61
C THR A 21 9.21 18.88 14.86
N GLY A 22 8.63 18.63 13.69
CA GLY A 22 8.07 19.65 12.80
C GLY A 22 9.11 20.50 12.06
N LYS A 23 10.40 20.37 12.36
CA LYS A 23 11.47 21.17 11.72
C LYS A 23 11.58 20.85 10.23
N GLU A 24 11.78 21.88 9.43
CA GLU A 24 12.00 21.76 7.99
C GLU A 24 13.41 22.15 7.61
N PHE A 25 13.98 21.45 6.63
CA PHE A 25 15.31 21.72 6.11
C PHE A 25 15.44 21.22 4.67
N ASN A 26 16.48 21.70 3.98
CA ASN A 26 16.77 21.32 2.59
C ASN A 26 17.85 20.23 2.55
N VAL A 27 17.62 19.23 1.71
CA VAL A 27 18.59 18.17 1.37
C VAL A 27 19.02 18.37 -0.07
N LYS A 28 20.33 18.45 -0.31
CA LYS A 28 20.92 18.49 -1.66
C LYS A 28 21.26 17.07 -2.12
N ALA A 29 21.00 16.77 -3.39
CA ALA A 29 21.30 15.48 -4.00
C ALA A 29 21.66 15.65 -5.48
N LYS A 30 22.45 14.72 -6.03
CA LYS A 30 22.76 14.68 -7.47
C LYS A 30 21.64 14.03 -8.31
N GLY A 31 20.71 13.35 -7.65
CA GLY A 31 19.55 12.72 -8.27
C GLY A 31 18.48 12.47 -7.22
N VAL A 32 17.22 12.42 -7.67
CA VAL A 32 16.04 12.21 -6.83
C VAL A 32 15.23 11.06 -7.43
N ILE A 33 14.95 10.03 -6.63
CA ILE A 33 14.13 8.88 -7.02
C ILE A 33 12.83 8.95 -6.21
N ASN A 34 11.69 8.92 -6.91
CA ASN A 34 10.38 8.79 -6.28
C ASN A 34 10.03 7.30 -6.13
N ALA A 35 10.10 6.78 -4.91
CA ALA A 35 9.80 5.39 -4.57
C ALA A 35 8.74 5.30 -3.46
N THR A 36 7.70 6.15 -3.51
CA THR A 36 6.70 6.29 -2.42
C THR A 36 5.48 5.37 -2.57
N GLY A 37 5.60 4.31 -3.38
CA GLY A 37 4.55 3.30 -3.55
C GLY A 37 3.22 3.94 -4.00
N PRO A 38 2.10 3.71 -3.26
CA PRO A 38 0.79 4.27 -3.65
C PRO A 38 0.75 5.81 -3.63
N PHE A 39 1.67 6.47 -2.91
CA PHE A 39 1.75 7.94 -2.83
C PHE A 39 2.53 8.59 -3.99
N THR A 40 2.94 7.79 -4.99
CA THR A 40 3.77 8.25 -6.12
C THR A 40 3.20 9.50 -6.79
N ASP A 41 1.89 9.53 -7.06
CA ASP A 41 1.25 10.66 -7.73
C ASP A 41 1.17 11.92 -6.87
N GLY A 42 1.10 11.76 -5.54
CA GLY A 42 1.20 12.89 -4.61
C GLY A 42 2.52 13.63 -4.78
N ILE A 43 3.63 12.89 -4.87
CA ILE A 43 4.97 13.47 -5.09
C ILE A 43 5.11 14.04 -6.50
N ARG A 44 4.59 13.37 -7.54
CA ARG A 44 4.63 13.87 -8.92
C ARG A 44 3.90 15.22 -9.07
N LYS A 45 2.75 15.37 -8.40
CA LYS A 45 1.95 16.60 -8.42
C LYS A 45 2.58 17.77 -7.66
N LEU A 46 3.54 17.51 -6.77
CA LEU A 46 4.36 18.59 -6.19
C LEU A 46 5.27 19.23 -7.25
N ASP A 47 5.67 18.49 -8.28
CA ASP A 47 6.48 19.01 -9.38
C ASP A 47 5.66 19.56 -10.55
N ASP A 48 4.56 18.90 -10.90
CA ASP A 48 3.61 19.36 -11.91
C ASP A 48 2.17 19.02 -11.47
N PRO A 49 1.40 20.01 -10.98
CA PRO A 49 0.03 19.78 -10.54
C PRO A 49 -0.93 19.28 -11.62
N THR A 50 -0.58 19.45 -12.90
CA THR A 50 -1.43 19.10 -14.05
C THR A 50 -1.20 17.68 -14.58
N ILE A 51 -0.18 16.99 -14.06
CA ILE A 51 0.18 15.65 -14.52
C ILE A 51 -0.91 14.63 -14.17
N GLN A 52 -1.23 13.75 -15.13
CA GLN A 52 -2.19 12.68 -14.92
C GLN A 52 -1.66 11.65 -13.90
N SER A 53 -2.55 11.19 -13.03
CA SER A 53 -2.28 10.09 -12.09
C SER A 53 -2.01 8.80 -12.86
N ILE A 54 -1.03 8.02 -12.42
CA ILE A 54 -0.69 6.71 -12.99
C ILE A 54 -0.97 5.55 -12.03
N VAL A 55 -1.15 5.84 -10.73
CA VAL A 55 -1.43 4.82 -9.72
C VAL A 55 -2.93 4.51 -9.73
N SER A 56 -3.26 3.22 -9.84
CA SER A 56 -4.61 2.70 -9.57
C SER A 56 -4.56 1.89 -8.26
N PRO A 57 -4.85 2.52 -7.11
CA PRO A 57 -4.78 1.87 -5.81
C PRO A 57 -5.83 0.77 -5.62
N SER A 58 -5.41 -0.32 -4.98
CA SER A 58 -6.28 -1.41 -4.51
C SER A 58 -5.90 -1.79 -3.08
N ALA A 59 -6.89 -2.01 -2.23
CA ALA A 59 -6.74 -2.54 -0.89
C ALA A 59 -6.97 -4.05 -0.88
N GLY A 60 -6.27 -4.72 0.03
CA GLY A 60 -6.46 -6.11 0.35
C GLY A 60 -6.25 -6.35 1.83
N VAL A 61 -7.11 -7.16 2.44
CA VAL A 61 -7.07 -7.48 3.87
C VAL A 61 -6.71 -8.95 4.09
N HIS A 62 -6.13 -9.21 5.25
CA HIS A 62 -5.92 -10.57 5.77
C HIS A 62 -6.49 -10.64 7.18
N ILE A 63 -7.07 -11.79 7.52
CA ILE A 63 -7.57 -12.07 8.87
C ILE A 63 -6.76 -13.19 9.51
N ILE A 64 -6.69 -13.19 10.84
CA ILE A 64 -6.06 -14.25 11.63
C ILE A 64 -7.16 -15.15 12.18
N LEU A 65 -7.04 -16.44 11.91
CA LEU A 65 -7.93 -17.51 12.32
C LEU A 65 -7.18 -18.51 13.21
N PRO A 66 -7.90 -19.33 13.99
CA PRO A 66 -7.30 -20.45 14.70
C PRO A 66 -6.43 -21.37 13.82
N ASP A 67 -5.48 -22.06 14.44
CA ASP A 67 -4.52 -22.96 13.78
C ASP A 67 -5.16 -24.15 13.06
N TYR A 68 -6.31 -24.63 13.52
CA TYR A 68 -6.97 -25.79 12.92
C TYR A 68 -7.47 -25.54 11.48
N TYR A 69 -7.51 -24.29 11.00
CA TYR A 69 -7.79 -23.96 9.60
C TYR A 69 -6.61 -24.23 8.66
N SER A 70 -5.40 -24.34 9.19
CA SER A 70 -4.18 -24.63 8.42
C SER A 70 -3.15 -25.28 9.35
N PRO A 71 -3.18 -26.63 9.49
CA PRO A 71 -2.19 -27.35 10.29
C PRO A 71 -0.77 -26.96 9.88
N GLY A 72 0.16 -26.88 10.84
CA GLY A 72 1.42 -26.13 10.72
C GLY A 72 2.36 -26.45 9.54
N ASN A 73 2.13 -27.55 8.81
CA ASN A 73 2.90 -27.94 7.62
C ASN A 73 2.09 -27.94 6.31
N MET A 74 0.85 -27.45 6.33
CA MET A 74 -0.07 -27.49 5.20
C MET A 74 -0.83 -26.17 5.08
N GLY A 75 -0.71 -25.52 3.92
CA GLY A 75 -1.58 -24.43 3.50
C GLY A 75 -2.73 -24.93 2.64
N LEU A 76 -3.86 -24.22 2.65
CA LEU A 76 -5.01 -24.47 1.80
C LEU A 76 -5.16 -23.33 0.79
N LEU A 77 -5.55 -23.69 -0.43
CA LEU A 77 -5.94 -22.76 -1.47
C LEU A 77 -7.41 -23.03 -1.80
N ASP A 78 -8.27 -22.05 -1.54
CA ASP A 78 -9.68 -22.10 -1.93
C ASP A 78 -9.90 -21.29 -3.20
N HIS A 79 -10.30 -21.99 -4.27
CA HIS A 79 -10.60 -21.41 -5.58
C HIS A 79 -12.11 -21.24 -5.83
N GLY A 80 -12.96 -21.65 -4.88
CA GLY A 80 -14.42 -21.61 -4.96
C GLY A 80 -15.05 -20.28 -4.59
N THR A 81 -14.25 -19.21 -4.42
CA THR A 81 -14.76 -17.93 -3.93
C THR A 81 -15.55 -17.17 -5.00
N SER A 82 -16.47 -16.32 -4.55
CA SER A 82 -17.30 -15.51 -5.43
C SER A 82 -16.43 -14.61 -6.33
N GLY A 83 -16.65 -14.70 -7.64
CA GLY A 83 -15.90 -13.91 -8.63
C GLY A 83 -14.58 -14.54 -9.11
N GLY A 84 -14.34 -15.83 -8.86
CA GLY A 84 -13.18 -16.56 -9.41
C GLY A 84 -11.85 -16.18 -8.77
N ARG A 85 -11.91 -15.58 -7.57
CA ARG A 85 -10.73 -15.23 -6.78
C ARG A 85 -10.25 -16.44 -5.99
N VAL A 86 -9.02 -16.35 -5.52
CA VAL A 86 -8.40 -17.39 -4.70
C VAL A 86 -8.11 -16.83 -3.32
N ILE A 87 -8.45 -17.59 -2.30
CA ILE A 87 -8.04 -17.32 -0.91
C ILE A 87 -6.99 -18.34 -0.49
N PHE A 88 -5.94 -17.86 0.15
CA PHE A 88 -4.94 -18.67 0.82
C PHE A 88 -5.24 -18.74 2.30
N PHE A 89 -5.10 -19.93 2.88
CA PHE A 89 -5.03 -20.16 4.32
C PHE A 89 -3.63 -20.72 4.59
N LEU A 90 -2.80 -19.96 5.30
CA LEU A 90 -1.41 -20.32 5.53
C LEU A 90 -1.11 -20.37 7.03
N PRO A 91 -0.31 -21.34 7.50
CA PRO A 91 0.08 -21.39 8.90
C PRO A 91 1.04 -20.22 9.19
N TRP A 92 0.73 -19.43 10.21
CA TRP A 92 1.53 -18.28 10.62
C TRP A 92 1.47 -18.08 12.13
N GLN A 93 2.64 -18.11 12.79
CA GLN A 93 2.77 -17.83 14.24
C GLN A 93 1.80 -18.63 15.13
N GLY A 94 1.62 -19.93 14.85
CA GLY A 94 0.71 -20.80 15.60
C GLY A 94 -0.77 -20.52 15.37
N ASN A 95 -1.11 -19.81 14.29
CA ASN A 95 -2.46 -19.51 13.83
C ASN A 95 -2.52 -19.72 12.31
N THR A 96 -3.65 -19.36 11.69
CA THR A 96 -3.83 -19.33 10.23
C THR A 96 -4.01 -17.89 9.77
N ILE A 97 -3.24 -17.44 8.78
CA ILE A 97 -3.53 -16.20 8.06
C ILE A 97 -4.35 -16.52 6.81
N ALA A 98 -5.50 -15.86 6.65
CA ALA A 98 -6.41 -16.03 5.53
C ALA A 98 -6.57 -14.74 4.71
N GLY A 99 -6.51 -14.83 3.39
CA GLY A 99 -6.63 -13.67 2.49
C GLY A 99 -6.22 -13.95 1.05
N THR A 100 -6.19 -12.95 0.16
CA THR A 100 -6.52 -11.53 0.39
C THR A 100 -7.81 -11.13 -0.33
N THR A 101 -8.44 -10.03 0.10
CA THR A 101 -9.41 -9.29 -0.71
C THR A 101 -8.72 -8.41 -1.75
N ASN A 102 -9.51 -7.85 -2.66
CA ASN A 102 -9.06 -6.88 -3.66
C ASN A 102 -10.19 -5.90 -3.98
N SER A 103 -10.06 -4.68 -3.44
CA SER A 103 -11.08 -3.63 -3.49
C SER A 103 -10.45 -2.32 -3.95
N ALA A 104 -11.03 -1.67 -4.95
CA ALA A 104 -10.59 -0.33 -5.34
C ALA A 104 -10.74 0.62 -4.13
N THR A 105 -9.74 1.46 -3.91
CA THR A 105 -9.67 2.29 -2.69
C THR A 105 -9.01 3.63 -2.96
N ASP A 106 -9.16 4.60 -2.06
CA ASP A 106 -8.32 5.79 -2.08
C ASP A 106 -6.98 5.53 -1.39
N VAL A 107 -5.93 6.25 -1.80
CA VAL A 107 -4.62 6.15 -1.14
C VAL A 107 -4.69 6.78 0.25
N THR A 108 -4.48 5.96 1.28
CA THR A 108 -4.44 6.38 2.69
C THR A 108 -3.22 5.79 3.40
N PRO A 109 -2.59 6.51 4.35
CA PRO A 109 -1.51 5.97 5.18
C PRO A 109 -2.00 4.89 6.16
N ASN A 110 -3.31 4.86 6.45
CA ASN A 110 -3.92 3.94 7.39
C ASN A 110 -5.14 3.26 6.73
N PRO A 111 -4.93 2.33 5.78
CA PRO A 111 -6.01 1.52 5.25
C PRO A 111 -6.57 0.63 6.36
N MET A 112 -7.89 0.49 6.42
CA MET A 112 -8.59 -0.27 7.45
C MET A 112 -9.44 -1.35 6.79
N ALA A 113 -9.49 -2.53 7.40
CA ALA A 113 -10.36 -3.58 6.94
C ALA A 113 -11.83 -3.22 7.18
N THR A 114 -12.69 -3.61 6.23
CA THR A 114 -14.14 -3.47 6.36
C THR A 114 -14.78 -4.76 6.83
N GLU A 115 -15.96 -4.69 7.47
CA GLU A 115 -16.73 -5.88 7.82
C GLU A 115 -17.12 -6.70 6.57
N GLU A 116 -17.39 -6.03 5.45
CA GLU A 116 -17.69 -6.67 4.17
C GLU A 116 -16.53 -7.57 3.70
N GLU A 117 -15.30 -7.07 3.75
CA GLU A 117 -14.12 -7.85 3.39
C GLU A 117 -13.87 -9.03 4.33
N ASN A 118 -14.12 -8.85 5.63
CA ASN A 118 -14.02 -9.92 6.61
C ASN A 118 -15.04 -11.03 6.33
N ASN A 119 -16.30 -10.65 6.08
CA ASN A 119 -17.39 -11.58 5.76
C ASN A 119 -17.11 -12.32 4.45
N TRP A 120 -16.56 -11.63 3.44
CA TRP A 120 -16.17 -12.25 2.18
C TRP A 120 -15.12 -13.34 2.37
N ILE A 121 -14.09 -13.12 3.22
CA ILE A 121 -13.08 -14.14 3.52
C ILE A 121 -13.68 -15.34 4.27
N LEU A 122 -14.65 -15.09 5.16
CA LEU A 122 -15.30 -16.13 5.96
C LEU A 122 -16.39 -16.91 5.20
N GLY A 123 -16.66 -16.56 3.93
CA GLY A 123 -17.68 -17.22 3.11
C GLY A 123 -19.12 -16.84 3.49
N GLY A 124 -19.33 -15.65 4.05
CA GLY A 124 -20.64 -15.06 4.30
C GLY A 124 -21.36 -14.56 3.05
#